data_AF-A0A392VID3-F1
#
_entry.id   AF-A0A392VID3-F1
#
_cell.length_a   1.000
_cell.length_b   1.000
_cell.length_c   1.000
_cell.angle_alpha   90.00
_cell.angle_beta   90.00
_cell.angle_gamma   90.00
#
_symmetry.space_group_name_H-M   'P 1'
#
loop_
_entity.id
_entity.type
_entity.pdbx_description
1 polymer ?
#
loop_
_entity_poly.entity_id
_entity_poly.type
_entity_poly.pdbx_seq_one_letter_code
_entity_poly.pdbx_strand_id
1 'polypeptide(L)' 'MAQFEALYGRKCRTPMCWFESGESVMLGPEIVQQTIEKIKMIREKMRASQSR' A
#
# COMPACT_ATOMS: atom_id res chain seq x y z
N MET A 1 9.89 2.08 -21.65
CA MET A 1 8.43 1.84 -21.54
C MET A 1 7.90 0.76 -22.49
N ALA A 2 8.69 0.13 -23.38
CA ALA A 2 8.16 -0.76 -24.41
C ALA A 2 7.89 -2.23 -23.99
N GLN A 3 8.58 -2.78 -23.00
CA GLN A 3 8.48 -4.22 -22.68
C GLN A 3 7.23 -4.58 -21.84
N PHE A 4 6.84 -3.71 -20.91
CA PHE A 4 5.69 -3.94 -20.03
C PHE A 4 4.36 -3.67 -20.74
N GLU A 5 4.28 -2.62 -21.57
CA GLU A 5 3.06 -2.27 -22.31
C GLU A 5 2.72 -3.30 -23.41
N ALA A 6 3.73 -3.87 -24.07
CA ALA A 6 3.52 -4.89 -25.11
C ALA A 6 2.97 -6.22 -24.57
N LEU A 7 3.29 -6.59 -23.34
CA LEU A 7 2.81 -7.83 -22.71
C LEU A 7 1.37 -7.72 -22.21
N TYR A 8 0.96 -6.54 -21.75
CA TYR A 8 -0.32 -6.39 -21.06
C TYR A 8 -1.36 -5.58 -21.84
N GLY A 9 -0.98 -4.86 -22.91
CA GLY A 9 -1.85 -4.32 -23.98
C GLY A 9 -3.03 -3.42 -23.58
N ARG A 10 -3.25 -3.24 -22.28
CA ARG A 10 -4.28 -2.46 -21.60
C ARG A 10 -3.68 -1.99 -20.29
N LYS A 11 -4.14 -0.84 -19.77
CA LYS A 11 -3.82 -0.42 -18.39
C LYS A 11 -4.10 -1.61 -17.48
N CYS A 12 -3.06 -2.19 -16.89
CA CYS A 12 -3.19 -3.33 -16.00
C CYS A 12 -4.21 -2.99 -14.92
N ARG A 13 -5.42 -3.55 -15.02
CA ARG A 13 -6.36 -3.59 -13.90
C ARG A 13 -5.93 -4.72 -12.98
N THR A 14 -4.69 -4.65 -12.50
CA THR A 14 -4.27 -5.51 -11.39
C THR A 14 -5.11 -5.08 -10.18
N PRO A 15 -5.65 -6.00 -9.37
CA PRO A 15 -6.39 -5.64 -8.14
C PRO A 15 -5.59 -4.76 -7.19
N MET A 16 -4.26 -4.81 -7.31
CA MET A 16 -3.33 -3.92 -6.61
C MET A 16 -3.54 -2.43 -6.93
N CYS A 17 -4.19 -2.10 -8.06
CA CYS A 17 -4.52 -0.75 -8.49
C CYS A 17 -5.91 -0.28 -8.00
N TRP A 18 -6.59 -1.07 -7.17
CA TRP A 18 -7.81 -0.66 -6.44
C TRP A 18 -7.54 -0.27 -4.98
N PHE A 19 -6.30 -0.37 -4.50
CA PHE A 19 -5.98 -0.06 -3.11
C PHE A 19 -5.92 1.45 -2.81
N GLU A 20 -5.99 2.29 -3.84
CA GLU A 20 -5.96 3.73 -3.68
C GLU A 20 -7.40 4.27 -3.71
N SER A 21 -7.84 4.86 -2.60
CA SER A 21 -8.93 5.86 -2.50
C SER A 21 -10.33 5.42 -2.03
N GLY A 22 -10.64 4.13 -1.90
CA GLY A 22 -12.00 3.67 -1.51
C GLY A 22 -12.11 3.06 -0.11
N GLU A 23 -11.13 2.26 0.29
CA GLU A 23 -11.21 1.49 1.54
C GLU A 23 -10.96 2.35 2.78
N SER A 24 -10.16 3.40 2.68
CA SER A 24 -9.93 4.33 3.81
C SER A 24 -11.15 5.18 4.16
N VAL A 25 -12.10 5.33 3.24
CA VAL A 25 -13.38 6.03 3.48
C VAL A 25 -14.43 5.05 4.01
N MET A 26 -14.37 3.77 3.61
CA MET A 26 -15.29 2.74 4.07
C MET A 26 -14.94 2.20 5.47
N LEU A 27 -13.65 2.10 5.79
CA LEU A 27 -13.17 1.81 7.14
C LEU A 27 -13.19 3.12 7.92
N GLY A 28 -14.04 3.22 8.93
CA GLY A 28 -14.18 4.43 9.73
C GLY A 28 -12.83 4.98 10.25
N PRO A 29 -12.77 6.29 10.56
CA PRO A 29 -11.54 6.99 10.90
C PRO A 29 -10.74 6.33 12.04
N GLU A 30 -11.40 5.69 13.00
CA GLU A 30 -10.75 4.92 14.07
C GLU A 30 -9.88 3.78 13.54
N ILE A 31 -10.36 3.01 12.57
CA ILE A 31 -9.63 1.85 12.03
C ILE A 31 -8.43 2.33 11.22
N VAL A 32 -8.60 3.42 10.46
CA VAL A 32 -7.51 4.05 9.72
C VAL A 32 -6.42 4.52 10.69
N GLN A 33 -6.80 5.20 11.77
CA GLN A 33 -5.86 5.70 12.77
C GLN A 33 -5.10 4.56 13.49
N GLN A 34 -5.81 3.52 13.91
CA GLN A 34 -5.19 2.32 14.51
C GLN A 34 -4.21 1.62 13.55
N THR A 35 -4.55 1.57 12.26
CA THR A 35 -3.69 0.95 11.25
C THR A 35 -2.44 1.78 11.00
N ILE A 36 -2.55 3.10 10.95
CA ILE A 36 -1.42 4.02 10.82
C ILE A 36 -0.44 3.86 11.99
N GLU A 37 -0.93 3.79 13.23
CA GLU A 37 -0.08 3.58 14.41
C GLU A 37 0.67 2.25 14.34
N LYS A 38 0.00 1.16 13.96
CA LYS A 38 0.64 -0.15 13.78
C LYS A 38 1.70 -0.12 12.68
N ILE A 39 1.43 0.54 11.55
CA ILE A 39 2.41 0.71 10.46
C ILE A 39 3.65 1.48 10.95
N LYS A 40 3.45 2.54 11.75
CA LYS A 40 4.55 3.34 12.32
C LYS A 40 5.45 2.47 13.21
N MET A 41 4.85 1.68 14.11
CA MET A 41 5.59 0.74 14.96
C MET A 41 6.41 -0.27 14.16
N ILE A 42 5.83 -0.86 13.11
CA ILE A 42 6.54 -1.84 12.25
C ILE A 42 7.72 -1.17 11.55
N ARG A 43 7.53 0.05 11.03
CA ARG A 43 8.59 0.81 10.36
C ARG A 43 9.75 1.15 11.29
N GLU A 44 9.47 1.53 12.53
CA GLU A 44 10.50 1.78 13.55
C GLU A 44 11.28 0.49 13.88
N LYS A 45 10.58 -0.64 14.07
CA LYS A 45 11.23 -1.94 14.32
C LYS A 45 12.10 -2.38 13.15
N MET A 46 11.63 -2.21 11.91
CA MET A 46 12.43 -2.53 10.71
C MET A 46 13.69 -1.67 10.65
N ARG A 47 13.58 -0.35 10.86
CA ARG A 47 14.76 0.54 10.90
C ARG A 47 15.74 0.16 11.99
N ALA A 48 15.27 -0.17 13.18
CA ALA A 48 16.12 -0.62 14.29
C ALA A 48 16.86 -1.93 13.94
N SER A 49 16.18 -2.87 13.26
CA SER A 49 16.82 -4.11 12.79
C SER A 49 17.82 -3.87 11.66
N GLN A 50 17.60 -2.85 10.83
CA GLN A 50 18.43 -2.55 9.65
C GLN A 50 19.66 -1.69 10.00
N SER A 51 19.62 -1.01 11.14
CA SER A 51 20.73 -0.22 11.68
C SER A 51 21.73 -1.03 12.52
N ARG A 52 21.48 -2.34 12.68
CA ARG A 52 22.37 -3.30 13.36
C ARG A 52 23.14 -4.11 12.31
#